data_AF-A0AAN8GGQ0-F1
#
_entry.id   AF-A0AAN8GGQ0-F1
#
_cell.length_a   1.000
_cell.length_b   1.000
_cell.length_c   1.000
_cell.angle_alpha   90.00
_cell.angle_beta   90.00
_cell.angle_gamma   90.00
#
_symmetry.space_group_name_H-M   'P 1'
#
loop_
_entity.id
_entity.type
_entity.pdbx_description
1 polymer ?
#
loop_
_entity_poly.entity_id
_entity_poly.type
_entity_poly.pdbx_seq_one_letter_code
_entity_poly.pdbx_strand_id
1 'polypeptide(L)'
;MRLPDPFTPNLKVDSLPDIAQQPRILTNFVSMIQPTSFKKDLDSYLKTRAPINFLSELRSNLQQSVEPGCHYNIPLINALVLYVGTQAIHFIHGKGQSSSMGTIAPSSHMDIFQNLAVNLDTEGRYLFLTAIANQLRYPNSHTHYFSCTILYLFAQANNEQIQEQITRVLLERLIVNRPHPWGLLITFIEMIKNPNFKFWNHEFVHCAPEVDKMLESVARSCLQTPKQPPPVREPENTEVH
;
A
#
# COMPACT_ATOMS: atom_id res chain seq x y z
N MET A 1 -14.52 -10.60 -12.64
CA MET A 1 -13.48 -9.60 -12.95
C MET A 1 -12.25 -10.33 -13.47
N ARG A 2 -11.72 -9.96 -14.64
CA ARG A 2 -10.49 -10.56 -15.18
C ARG A 2 -9.32 -9.68 -14.73
N LEU A 3 -8.45 -10.21 -13.88
CA LEU A 3 -7.30 -9.46 -13.37
C LEU A 3 -6.25 -9.34 -14.48
N PRO A 4 -5.76 -8.14 -14.81
CA PRO A 4 -4.62 -8.00 -15.71
C PRO A 4 -3.41 -8.64 -15.06
N ASP A 5 -2.58 -9.34 -15.84
CA ASP A 5 -1.38 -9.99 -15.33
C ASP A 5 -0.40 -8.90 -14.82
N PRO A 6 -0.04 -8.88 -13.52
CA PRO A 6 0.95 -7.95 -12.97
C PRO A 6 2.30 -7.96 -13.69
N PHE A 7 2.62 -9.06 -14.37
CA PHE A 7 3.89 -9.27 -15.06
C PHE A 7 3.88 -8.79 -16.51
N THR A 8 2.77 -8.24 -16.99
CA THR A 8 2.68 -7.67 -18.34
C THR A 8 3.69 -6.53 -18.48
N PRO A 9 4.65 -6.60 -19.41
CA PRO A 9 5.60 -5.52 -19.64
C PRO A 9 4.87 -4.20 -19.94
N ASN A 10 5.31 -3.11 -19.31
CA ASN A 10 4.74 -1.77 -19.49
C ASN A 10 3.22 -1.69 -19.20
N LEU A 11 2.72 -2.49 -18.25
CA LEU A 11 1.34 -2.40 -17.78
C LEU A 11 1.04 -0.97 -17.28
N LYS A 12 0.16 -0.27 -18.01
CA LYS A 12 -0.31 1.06 -17.62
C LYS A 12 -1.45 0.92 -16.63
N VAL A 13 -1.14 0.77 -15.35
CA VAL A 13 -2.14 0.62 -14.28
C VAL A 13 -3.15 1.77 -14.32
N ASP A 14 -2.71 3.00 -14.57
CA ASP A 14 -3.56 4.20 -14.64
C ASP A 14 -4.60 4.19 -15.77
N SER A 15 -4.46 3.27 -16.74
CA SER A 15 -5.40 3.13 -17.86
C SER A 15 -6.50 2.11 -17.61
N LEU A 16 -6.44 1.36 -16.51
CA LEU A 16 -7.40 0.33 -16.18
C LEU A 16 -8.72 0.96 -15.71
N PRO A 17 -9.89 0.65 -16.30
CA PRO A 17 -11.15 1.26 -15.92
C PRO A 17 -11.57 0.92 -14.48
N ASP A 18 -11.17 -0.26 -14.01
CA ASP A 18 -11.54 -0.77 -12.69
C ASP A 18 -10.92 0.05 -11.54
N ILE A 19 -9.81 0.75 -11.78
CA ILE A 19 -9.16 1.57 -10.73
C ILE A 19 -9.99 2.81 -10.37
N ALA A 20 -10.97 3.20 -11.18
CA ALA A 20 -11.87 4.29 -10.84
C ALA A 20 -12.99 3.86 -9.89
N GLN A 21 -13.27 2.55 -9.78
CA GLN A 21 -14.40 2.01 -9.03
C GLN A 21 -14.02 1.78 -7.56
N GLN A 22 -14.88 2.25 -6.64
CA GLN A 22 -14.71 1.99 -5.22
C GLN A 22 -15.10 0.54 -4.87
N PRO A 23 -14.29 -0.16 -4.06
CA PRO A 23 -14.65 -1.48 -3.56
C PRO A 23 -15.79 -1.38 -2.53
N ARG A 24 -16.64 -2.41 -2.47
CA ARG A 24 -17.70 -2.49 -1.45
C ARG A 24 -17.10 -2.80 -0.07
N ILE A 25 -17.45 -2.01 0.94
CA ILE A 25 -17.06 -2.22 2.34
C ILE A 25 -18.34 -2.35 3.17
N LEU A 26 -18.54 -3.51 3.81
CA LEU A 26 -19.76 -3.82 4.58
C LEU A 26 -19.60 -3.55 6.09
N THR A 27 -18.38 -3.29 6.54
CA THR A 27 -18.09 -2.98 7.95
C THR A 27 -18.17 -1.47 8.16
N ASN A 28 -18.84 -1.03 9.23
CA ASN A 28 -18.84 0.36 9.64
C ASN A 28 -17.51 0.73 10.34
N PHE A 29 -16.42 0.78 9.59
CA PHE A 29 -15.10 1.13 10.13
C PHE A 29 -15.09 2.55 10.74
N VAL A 30 -15.98 3.44 10.29
CA VAL A 30 -16.11 4.79 10.84
C VAL A 30 -16.50 4.79 12.31
N SER A 31 -17.28 3.79 12.78
CA SER A 31 -17.64 3.70 14.21
C SER A 31 -16.44 3.38 15.10
N MET A 32 -15.36 2.83 14.54
CA MET A 32 -14.11 2.54 15.25
C MET A 32 -13.24 3.79 15.45
N ILE A 33 -13.57 4.91 14.80
CA ILE A 33 -12.89 6.19 15.02
C ILE A 33 -13.47 6.82 16.29
N GLN A 34 -12.94 6.37 17.43
CA GLN A 34 -13.25 6.89 18.75
C GLN A 34 -12.01 7.53 19.38
N PRO A 35 -12.20 8.53 20.26
CA PRO A 35 -13.46 9.14 20.67
C PRO A 35 -14.12 9.98 19.55
N THR A 36 -15.41 10.31 19.70
CA THR A 36 -16.14 11.11 18.70
C THR A 36 -15.57 12.52 18.53
N SER A 37 -14.93 13.08 19.57
CA SER A 37 -14.14 14.33 19.47
C SER A 37 -13.00 14.18 18.47
N PHE A 38 -12.21 13.11 18.57
CA PHE A 38 -11.11 12.83 17.64
C PHE A 38 -11.59 12.76 16.18
N LYS A 39 -12.75 12.13 15.92
CA LYS A 39 -13.34 12.12 14.58
C LYS A 39 -13.68 13.54 14.08
N LYS A 40 -14.25 14.39 14.93
CA LYS A 40 -14.59 15.78 14.57
C LYS A 40 -13.33 16.59 14.25
N ASP A 41 -12.27 16.41 15.03
CA ASP A 41 -11.00 17.09 14.82
C ASP A 41 -10.31 16.62 13.53
N LEU A 42 -10.35 15.31 13.27
CA LEU A 42 -9.90 14.72 12.01
C LEU A 42 -10.66 15.31 10.81
N ASP A 43 -11.99 15.35 10.87
CA ASP A 43 -12.81 15.92 9.78
C ASP A 43 -12.54 17.42 9.58
N SER A 44 -12.32 18.16 10.68
CA SER A 44 -11.93 19.57 10.62
C SER A 44 -10.58 19.73 9.92
N TYR A 45 -9.58 18.97 10.33
CA TYR A 45 -8.24 19.02 9.76
C TYR A 45 -8.24 18.63 8.26
N LEU A 46 -8.97 17.59 7.88
CA LEU A 46 -9.08 17.19 6.47
C LEU A 46 -9.66 18.31 5.58
N LYS A 47 -10.60 19.10 6.10
CA LYS A 47 -11.27 20.18 5.37
C LYS A 47 -10.47 21.49 5.35
N THR A 48 -9.94 21.89 6.50
CA THR A 48 -9.34 23.23 6.69
C THR A 48 -7.81 23.20 6.66
N ARG A 49 -7.20 22.01 6.72
CA ARG A 49 -5.76 21.81 6.95
C ARG A 49 -5.26 22.49 8.22
N ALA A 50 -6.14 22.67 9.19
CA ALA A 50 -5.88 23.33 10.47
C ALA A 50 -6.69 22.68 11.61
N PRO A 51 -6.19 22.75 12.85
CA PRO A 51 -4.91 23.34 13.26
C PRO A 51 -3.74 22.35 13.10
N ILE A 52 -2.50 22.86 12.96
CA ILE A 52 -1.31 22.01 12.72
C ILE A 52 -1.00 21.08 13.90
N ASN A 53 -1.33 21.48 15.13
CA ASN A 53 -1.13 20.66 16.33
C ASN A 53 -1.94 19.36 16.33
N PHE A 54 -3.00 19.26 15.51
CA PHE A 54 -3.71 17.99 15.30
C PHE A 54 -2.73 16.86 14.92
N LEU A 55 -1.75 17.16 14.06
CA LEU A 55 -0.77 16.17 13.64
C LEU A 55 0.16 15.74 14.79
N SER A 56 0.59 16.68 15.64
CA SER A 56 1.44 16.34 16.80
C SER A 56 0.72 15.50 17.84
N GLU A 57 -0.60 15.68 17.98
CA GLU A 57 -1.44 14.93 18.92
C GLU A 57 -1.86 13.56 18.37
N LEU A 58 -1.70 13.34 17.05
CA LEU A 58 -2.18 12.15 16.37
C LEU A 58 -1.56 10.87 16.92
N ARG A 59 -0.25 10.86 17.20
CA ARG A 59 0.43 9.71 17.81
C ARG A 59 -0.21 9.34 19.14
N SER A 60 -0.41 10.32 20.03
CA SER A 60 -0.97 10.11 21.36
C SER A 60 -2.40 9.58 21.30
N ASN A 61 -3.20 10.08 20.35
CA ASN A 61 -4.57 9.59 20.13
C ASN A 61 -4.64 8.13 19.64
N LEU A 62 -3.61 7.64 18.95
CA LEU A 62 -3.54 6.27 18.45
C LEU A 62 -3.03 5.27 19.51
N GLN A 63 -2.44 5.76 20.60
CA GLN A 63 -1.94 4.92 21.68
C GLN A 63 -3.07 4.53 22.65
N GLN A 64 -3.06 3.29 23.13
CA GLN A 64 -4.08 2.74 24.02
C GLN A 64 -3.52 2.32 25.38
N SER A 65 -2.27 1.88 25.44
CA SER A 65 -1.63 1.37 26.66
C SER A 65 -0.13 1.67 26.65
N VAL A 66 0.48 1.58 27.83
CA VAL A 66 1.94 1.60 28.01
C VAL A 66 2.49 0.17 28.17
N GLU A 67 1.64 -0.85 28.04
CA GLU A 67 2.04 -2.25 28.15
C GLU A 67 2.80 -2.75 26.91
N PRO A 68 3.92 -3.47 27.11
CA PRO A 68 4.71 -4.05 26.02
C PRO A 68 3.86 -4.91 25.08
N GLY A 69 3.82 -4.55 23.79
CA GLY A 69 3.12 -5.29 22.73
C GLY A 69 1.65 -4.93 22.54
N CYS A 70 1.11 -3.96 23.26
CA CYS A 70 -0.27 -3.45 23.13
C CYS A 70 -0.31 -1.92 23.15
N HIS A 71 0.73 -1.24 22.65
CA HIS A 71 0.85 0.21 22.78
C HIS A 71 -0.19 0.96 21.95
N TYR A 72 -0.65 0.37 20.85
CA TYR A 72 -1.47 1.02 19.84
C TYR A 72 -2.86 0.40 19.70
N ASN A 73 -3.85 1.27 19.49
CA ASN A 73 -5.20 0.86 19.13
C ASN A 73 -5.24 0.45 17.65
N ILE A 74 -5.00 -0.83 17.38
CA ILE A 74 -4.96 -1.40 16.02
C ILE A 74 -6.27 -1.14 15.25
N PRO A 75 -7.48 -1.37 15.81
CA PRO A 75 -8.74 -1.02 15.15
C PRO A 75 -8.82 0.45 14.73
N LEU A 76 -8.39 1.38 15.59
CA LEU A 76 -8.38 2.81 15.30
C LEU A 76 -7.40 3.15 14.18
N ILE A 77 -6.18 2.60 14.18
CA ILE A 77 -5.21 2.81 13.10
C ILE A 77 -5.78 2.33 11.76
N ASN A 78 -6.34 1.13 11.73
CA ASN A 78 -6.96 0.58 10.52
C ASN A 78 -8.11 1.45 10.01
N ALA A 79 -8.98 1.90 10.92
CA ALA A 79 -10.11 2.76 10.59
C ALA A 79 -9.66 4.14 10.11
N LEU A 80 -8.66 4.75 10.77
CA LEU A 80 -8.07 6.03 10.40
C LEU A 80 -7.49 5.97 8.99
N VAL A 81 -6.64 4.98 8.70
CA VAL A 81 -6.00 4.83 7.38
C VAL A 81 -7.04 4.68 6.29
N LEU A 82 -7.99 3.77 6.47
CA LEU A 82 -9.06 3.56 5.49
C LEU A 82 -9.92 4.81 5.31
N TYR A 83 -10.29 5.48 6.40
CA TYR A 83 -11.10 6.70 6.35
C TYR A 83 -10.39 7.84 5.62
N VAL A 84 -9.15 8.17 6.01
CA VAL A 84 -8.35 9.22 5.35
C VAL A 84 -8.17 8.91 3.86
N GLY A 85 -7.85 7.67 3.50
CA GLY A 85 -7.74 7.29 2.09
C GLY A 85 -9.05 7.42 1.32
N THR A 86 -10.18 6.99 1.91
CA THR A 86 -11.50 7.16 1.26
C THR A 86 -11.85 8.64 1.07
N GLN A 87 -11.62 9.49 2.08
CA GLN A 87 -11.87 10.94 1.96
C GLN A 87 -10.97 11.57 0.89
N ALA A 88 -9.70 11.15 0.80
CA ALA A 88 -8.76 11.63 -0.20
C ALA A 88 -9.22 11.28 -1.63
N ILE A 89 -9.66 10.03 -1.85
CA ILE A 89 -10.19 9.59 -3.15
C ILE A 89 -11.41 10.43 -3.53
N HIS A 90 -12.36 10.64 -2.62
CA HIS A 90 -13.52 11.49 -2.87
C HIS A 90 -13.12 12.93 -3.19
N PHE A 91 -12.16 13.49 -2.47
CA PHE A 91 -11.65 14.84 -2.71
C PHE A 91 -10.99 14.98 -4.09
N ILE A 92 -10.17 14.01 -4.50
CA ILE A 92 -9.50 13.99 -5.80
C ILE A 92 -10.52 13.83 -6.94
N HIS A 93 -11.45 12.88 -6.81
CA HIS A 93 -12.52 12.67 -7.80
C HIS A 93 -13.45 13.88 -7.90
N GLY A 94 -13.72 14.57 -6.79
CA GLY A 94 -14.49 15.82 -6.78
C GLY A 94 -13.85 16.95 -7.59
N LYS A 95 -12.54 16.89 -7.84
CA LYS A 95 -11.81 17.81 -8.75
C LYS A 95 -11.74 17.30 -10.20
N GLY A 96 -12.37 16.18 -10.52
CA GLY A 96 -12.27 15.53 -11.83
C GLY A 96 -10.90 14.94 -12.14
N GLN A 97 -10.09 14.67 -11.11
CA GLN A 97 -8.74 14.09 -11.25
C GLN A 97 -8.74 12.62 -10.84
N SER A 98 -7.71 11.89 -11.29
CA SER A 98 -7.40 10.53 -10.82
C SER A 98 -6.30 10.55 -9.76
N SER A 99 -6.23 9.49 -8.95
CA SER A 99 -5.15 9.30 -7.98
C SER A 99 -3.83 9.07 -8.73
N SER A 100 -2.78 9.78 -8.34
CA SER A 100 -1.41 9.62 -8.84
C SER A 100 -0.45 10.21 -7.82
N MET A 101 0.85 9.92 -7.93
CA MET A 101 1.84 10.49 -7.00
C MET A 101 1.81 12.03 -6.97
N GLY A 102 1.45 12.69 -8.08
CA GLY A 102 1.34 14.16 -8.13
C GLY A 102 0.06 14.71 -7.52
N THR A 103 -1.07 13.99 -7.59
CA THR A 103 -2.38 14.46 -7.10
C THR A 103 -2.62 14.15 -5.63
N ILE A 104 -2.03 13.07 -5.10
CA ILE A 104 -2.19 12.71 -3.69
C ILE A 104 -1.35 13.58 -2.74
N ALA A 105 -0.20 14.08 -3.22
CA ALA A 105 0.83 14.69 -2.39
C ALA A 105 0.44 16.04 -1.74
N PRO A 106 -0.08 17.05 -2.48
CA PRO A 106 -0.43 18.34 -1.87
C PRO A 106 -1.82 18.28 -1.21
N SER A 107 -1.98 17.48 -0.16
CA SER A 107 -3.27 17.32 0.53
C SER A 107 -3.14 17.12 2.04
N SER A 108 -4.14 17.62 2.79
CA SER A 108 -4.31 17.37 4.23
C SER A 108 -4.32 15.87 4.57
N HIS A 109 -4.79 15.03 3.65
CA HIS A 109 -4.79 13.58 3.78
C HIS A 109 -3.37 13.01 3.77
N MET A 110 -2.50 13.50 2.89
CA MET A 110 -1.10 13.05 2.83
C MET A 110 -0.27 13.61 3.99
N ASP A 111 -0.58 14.83 4.47
CA ASP A 111 0.07 15.38 5.68
C ASP A 111 -0.08 14.42 6.87
N ILE A 112 -1.26 13.82 7.04
CA ILE A 112 -1.51 12.79 8.07
C ILE A 112 -0.59 11.59 7.87
N PHE A 113 -0.53 11.02 6.66
CA PHE A 113 0.27 9.83 6.40
C PHE A 113 1.78 10.06 6.51
N GLN A 114 2.28 11.20 6.03
CA GLN A 114 3.68 11.58 6.22
C GLN A 114 4.01 11.79 7.69
N ASN A 115 3.12 12.46 8.44
CA ASN A 115 3.32 12.65 9.87
C ASN A 115 3.37 11.31 10.62
N LEU A 116 2.45 10.38 10.33
CA LEU A 116 2.45 9.05 10.93
C LEU A 116 3.71 8.25 10.56
N ALA A 117 4.15 8.32 9.30
CA ALA A 117 5.37 7.65 8.87
C ALA A 117 6.60 8.15 9.63
N VAL A 118 6.70 9.44 9.93
CA VAL A 118 7.87 10.02 10.62
C VAL A 118 7.79 9.89 12.14
N ASN A 119 6.63 10.18 12.74
CA ASN A 119 6.52 10.38 14.19
C ASN A 119 6.13 9.12 14.99
N LEU A 120 5.61 8.09 14.33
CA LEU A 120 5.42 6.80 15.00
C LEU A 120 6.77 6.11 15.22
N ASP A 121 6.85 5.36 16.32
CA ASP A 121 7.94 4.42 16.56
C ASP A 121 7.81 3.19 15.64
N THR A 122 8.76 2.27 15.76
CA THR A 122 8.85 1.06 14.91
C THR A 122 7.56 0.24 14.93
N GLU A 123 6.93 0.06 16.09
CA GLU A 123 5.68 -0.70 16.26
C GLU A 123 4.51 0.03 15.59
N GLY A 124 4.32 1.30 15.92
CA GLY A 124 3.24 2.10 15.34
C GLY A 124 3.37 2.21 13.82
N ARG A 125 4.59 2.43 13.31
CA ARG A 125 4.85 2.53 11.87
C ARG A 125 4.57 1.21 11.16
N TYR A 126 4.94 0.08 11.77
CA TYR A 126 4.61 -1.25 11.23
C TYR A 126 3.10 -1.46 11.12
N LEU A 127 2.33 -1.12 12.16
CA LEU A 127 0.87 -1.23 12.16
C LEU A 127 0.21 -0.31 11.13
N PHE A 128 0.71 0.93 11.01
CA PHE A 128 0.26 1.91 10.03
C PHE A 128 0.51 1.44 8.58
N LEU A 129 1.72 1.00 8.28
CA LEU A 129 2.08 0.48 6.95
C LEU A 129 1.30 -0.80 6.62
N THR A 130 1.08 -1.66 7.62
CA THR A 130 0.22 -2.84 7.50
C THR A 130 -1.22 -2.46 7.17
N ALA A 131 -1.77 -1.42 7.80
CA ALA A 131 -3.11 -0.92 7.53
C ALA A 131 -3.25 -0.40 6.09
N ILE A 132 -2.22 0.25 5.55
CA ILE A 132 -2.15 0.64 4.13
C ILE A 132 -2.07 -0.59 3.23
N ALA A 133 -1.15 -1.51 3.52
CA ALA A 133 -0.91 -2.72 2.72
C ALA A 133 -2.16 -3.63 2.65
N ASN A 134 -3.01 -3.62 3.68
CA ASN A 134 -4.29 -4.34 3.67
C ASN A 134 -5.25 -3.87 2.56
N GLN A 135 -5.04 -2.68 1.99
CA GLN A 135 -5.85 -2.14 0.91
C GLN A 135 -5.31 -2.48 -0.48
N LEU A 136 -4.11 -3.06 -0.58
CA LEU A 136 -3.48 -3.50 -1.83
C LEU A 136 -4.05 -4.85 -2.28
N ARG A 137 -5.21 -4.84 -2.95
CA ARG A 137 -6.04 -6.04 -3.22
C ARG A 137 -6.19 -6.28 -4.72
N TYR A 138 -7.41 -6.35 -5.25
CA TYR A 138 -7.69 -6.40 -6.68
C TYR A 138 -7.75 -4.96 -7.26
N PRO A 139 -7.74 -4.75 -8.59
CA PRO A 139 -7.87 -3.41 -9.16
C PRO A 139 -9.15 -2.71 -8.70
N ASN A 140 -8.99 -1.62 -7.94
CA ASN A 140 -10.05 -0.73 -7.47
C ASN A 140 -9.40 0.59 -7.03
N SER A 141 -10.20 1.62 -6.78
CA SER A 141 -9.69 2.95 -6.43
C SER A 141 -8.92 3.01 -5.11
N HIS A 142 -9.28 2.18 -4.13
CA HIS A 142 -8.51 2.12 -2.88
C HIS A 142 -7.14 1.50 -3.14
N THR A 143 -7.10 0.37 -3.84
CA THR A 143 -5.83 -0.29 -4.18
C THR A 143 -4.91 0.63 -4.97
N HIS A 144 -5.43 1.38 -5.93
CA HIS A 144 -4.64 2.35 -6.69
C HIS A 144 -4.14 3.50 -5.81
N TYR A 145 -5.02 4.13 -5.05
CA TYR A 145 -4.65 5.22 -4.14
C TYR A 145 -3.57 4.80 -3.13
N PHE A 146 -3.79 3.69 -2.42
CA PHE A 146 -2.85 3.21 -1.41
C PHE A 146 -1.54 2.67 -2.01
N SER A 147 -1.55 2.16 -3.25
CA SER A 147 -0.32 1.86 -3.98
C SER A 147 0.49 3.13 -4.22
N CYS A 148 -0.15 4.20 -4.70
CA CYS A 148 0.52 5.49 -4.86
C CYS A 148 0.99 6.07 -3.51
N THR A 149 0.22 5.89 -2.43
CA THR A 149 0.62 6.31 -1.08
C THR A 149 1.91 5.62 -0.62
N ILE A 150 2.00 4.28 -0.74
CA ILE A 150 3.22 3.55 -0.36
C ILE A 150 4.43 4.01 -1.16
N LEU A 151 4.29 4.11 -2.48
CA LEU A 151 5.38 4.54 -3.37
C LEU A 151 5.81 5.98 -3.06
N TYR A 152 4.86 6.87 -2.77
CA TYR A 152 5.14 8.24 -2.38
C TYR A 152 5.88 8.32 -1.04
N LEU A 153 5.41 7.58 -0.01
CA LEU A 153 6.07 7.52 1.29
C LEU A 153 7.49 6.97 1.18
N PHE A 154 7.72 5.96 0.34
CA PHE A 154 9.05 5.42 0.07
C PHE A 154 9.97 6.46 -0.60
N ALA A 155 9.45 7.17 -1.60
CA ALA A 155 10.23 8.17 -2.35
C ALA A 155 10.58 9.43 -1.54
N GLN A 156 9.70 9.83 -0.62
CA GLN A 156 9.84 11.05 0.19
C GLN A 156 10.44 10.78 1.57
N ALA A 157 10.74 9.53 1.91
CA ALA A 157 11.36 9.18 3.17
C ALA A 157 12.78 9.76 3.24
N ASN A 158 13.02 10.64 4.22
CA ASN A 158 14.35 11.15 4.54
C ASN A 158 15.14 10.22 5.49
N ASN A 159 14.49 9.18 6.00
CA ASN A 159 15.09 8.19 6.90
C ASN A 159 14.94 6.79 6.26
N GLU A 160 16.07 6.14 6.03
CA GLU A 160 16.16 4.81 5.41
C GLU A 160 15.39 3.74 6.21
N GLN A 161 15.24 3.90 7.53
CA GLN A 161 14.42 3.00 8.35
C GLN A 161 12.95 2.96 7.91
N ILE A 162 12.41 4.06 7.37
CA ILE A 162 11.05 4.08 6.85
C ILE A 162 10.98 3.26 5.54
N GLN A 163 11.99 3.40 4.69
CA GLN A 163 12.10 2.65 3.42
C GLN A 163 12.27 1.15 3.68
N GLU A 164 13.10 0.79 4.66
CA GLU A 164 13.27 -0.58 5.13
C GLU A 164 11.95 -1.15 5.66
N GLN A 165 11.23 -0.42 6.52
CA GLN A 165 9.95 -0.90 7.06
C GLN A 165 8.86 -1.05 6.00
N ILE A 166 8.79 -0.14 5.02
CA ILE A 166 7.90 -0.29 3.86
C ILE A 166 8.25 -1.58 3.11
N THR A 167 9.53 -1.78 2.82
CA THR A 167 10.01 -2.98 2.11
C THR A 167 9.66 -4.23 2.88
N ARG A 168 9.91 -4.26 4.19
CA ARG A 168 9.61 -5.39 5.07
C ARG A 168 8.13 -5.75 5.05
N VAL A 169 7.22 -4.78 5.19
CA VAL A 169 5.76 -5.00 5.19
C VAL A 169 5.28 -5.57 3.86
N LEU A 170 5.84 -5.13 2.73
CA LEU A 170 5.50 -5.70 1.43
C LEU A 170 6.09 -7.11 1.27
N LEU A 171 7.35 -7.30 1.66
CA LEU A 171 8.10 -8.53 1.45
C LEU A 171 7.59 -9.69 2.31
N GLU A 172 7.25 -9.46 3.59
CA GLU A 172 6.71 -10.51 4.47
C GLU A 172 5.40 -11.12 3.93
N ARG A 173 4.66 -10.35 3.11
CA ARG A 173 3.43 -10.78 2.43
C ARG A 173 3.68 -11.48 1.09
N LEU A 174 4.90 -11.37 0.54
CA LEU A 174 5.30 -11.97 -0.74
C LEU A 174 6.17 -13.23 -0.57
N ILE A 175 6.86 -13.39 0.55
CA ILE A 175 7.66 -14.59 0.85
C ILE A 175 6.80 -15.82 1.18
N VAL A 176 5.53 -15.60 1.54
CA VAL A 176 4.59 -16.69 1.84
C VAL A 176 4.09 -17.36 0.56
N ASN A 177 3.55 -18.57 0.72
CA ASN A 177 2.94 -19.30 -0.39
C ASN A 177 1.78 -18.52 -1.03
N ARG A 178 1.61 -18.71 -2.34
CA ARG A 178 0.50 -18.14 -3.11
C ARG A 178 -0.87 -18.55 -2.53
N PRO A 179 -1.94 -17.75 -2.75
CA PRO A 179 -2.04 -16.58 -3.64
C PRO A 179 -1.51 -15.27 -3.03
N HIS A 180 -1.00 -14.38 -3.89
CA HIS A 180 -0.62 -13.02 -3.52
C HIS A 180 -1.65 -12.00 -4.03
N PRO A 181 -1.96 -10.93 -3.25
CA PRO A 181 -2.83 -9.86 -3.73
C PRO A 181 -2.26 -9.14 -4.96
N TRP A 182 -3.10 -8.85 -5.95
CA TRP A 182 -2.70 -8.20 -7.21
C TRP A 182 -2.01 -6.84 -6.97
N GLY A 183 -2.62 -5.99 -6.15
CA GLY A 183 -2.12 -4.65 -5.84
C GLY A 183 -0.79 -4.70 -5.09
N LEU A 184 -0.61 -5.70 -4.22
CA LEU A 184 0.65 -5.90 -3.51
C LEU A 184 1.80 -6.18 -4.50
N LEU A 185 1.57 -7.08 -5.46
CA LEU A 185 2.53 -7.36 -6.52
C LEU A 185 2.81 -6.12 -7.36
N ILE A 186 1.78 -5.40 -7.81
CA ILE A 186 1.92 -4.18 -8.60
C ILE A 186 2.76 -3.13 -7.87
N THR A 187 2.45 -2.85 -6.61
CA THR A 187 3.19 -1.87 -5.80
C THR A 187 4.66 -2.29 -5.64
N PHE A 188 4.91 -3.56 -5.32
CA PHE A 188 6.28 -4.06 -5.14
C PHE A 188 7.08 -4.06 -6.45
N ILE A 189 6.47 -4.50 -7.55
CA ILE A 189 7.09 -4.49 -8.89
C ILE A 189 7.45 -3.07 -9.31
N GLU A 190 6.55 -2.10 -9.12
CA GLU A 190 6.82 -0.69 -9.43
C GLU A 190 8.00 -0.15 -8.61
N MET A 191 8.03 -0.47 -7.31
CA MET A 191 9.10 -0.06 -6.40
C MET A 191 10.49 -0.58 -6.84
N ILE A 192 10.59 -1.83 -7.27
CA ILE A 192 11.88 -2.45 -7.66
C ILE A 192 12.29 -2.18 -9.11
N LYS A 193 11.34 -1.86 -10.01
CA LYS A 193 11.62 -1.64 -11.44
C LYS A 193 11.84 -0.17 -11.79
N ASN A 194 11.14 0.74 -11.13
CA ASN A 194 11.23 2.16 -11.48
C ASN A 194 12.53 2.75 -10.90
N PRO A 195 13.47 3.20 -11.76
CA PRO A 195 14.80 3.63 -11.33
C PRO A 195 14.75 4.87 -10.43
N ASN A 196 13.65 5.63 -10.44
CA ASN A 196 13.48 6.81 -9.60
C ASN A 196 13.47 6.47 -8.09
N PHE A 197 13.06 5.25 -7.71
CA PHE A 197 13.11 4.82 -6.31
C PHE A 197 14.50 4.37 -5.87
N LYS A 198 15.41 4.09 -6.81
CA LYS A 198 16.77 3.61 -6.55
C LYS A 198 16.79 2.44 -5.56
N PHE A 199 15.80 1.56 -5.63
CA PHE A 199 15.55 0.52 -4.62
C PHE A 199 16.79 -0.32 -4.33
N TRP A 200 17.47 -0.80 -5.37
CA TRP A 200 18.68 -1.62 -5.28
C TRP A 200 19.95 -0.86 -4.87
N ASN A 201 19.87 0.43 -4.59
CA ASN A 201 21.01 1.22 -4.14
C ASN A 201 20.99 1.47 -2.62
N HIS A 202 19.92 1.08 -1.92
CA HIS A 202 19.80 1.27 -0.47
C HIS A 202 20.60 0.21 0.30
N GLU A 203 21.17 0.58 1.43
CA GLU A 203 22.04 -0.29 2.23
C GLU A 203 21.25 -1.45 2.85
N PHE A 204 20.00 -1.20 3.27
CA PHE A 204 19.16 -2.24 3.88
C PHE A 204 18.84 -3.40 2.94
N VAL A 205 18.90 -3.21 1.62
CA VAL A 205 18.70 -4.27 0.63
C VAL A 205 19.87 -5.26 0.67
N HIS A 206 21.07 -4.77 0.94
CA HIS A 206 22.34 -5.50 0.95
C HIS A 206 22.85 -5.82 2.36
N CYS A 207 22.02 -5.66 3.39
CA CYS A 207 22.46 -5.78 4.78
C CYS A 207 22.94 -7.20 5.16
N ALA A 208 22.46 -8.23 4.46
CA ALA A 208 22.89 -9.61 4.63
C ALA A 208 22.72 -10.41 3.32
N PRO A 209 23.60 -11.39 3.03
CA PRO A 209 23.50 -12.24 1.84
C PRO A 209 22.16 -12.98 1.71
N GLU A 210 21.52 -13.31 2.83
CA GLU A 210 20.20 -13.95 2.86
C GLU A 210 19.09 -13.01 2.40
N VAL A 211 19.17 -11.73 2.76
CA VAL A 211 18.20 -10.70 2.37
C VAL A 211 18.31 -10.42 0.87
N ASP A 212 19.53 -10.29 0.35
CA ASP A 212 19.81 -10.16 -1.09
C ASP A 212 19.18 -11.31 -1.88
N LYS A 213 19.51 -12.56 -1.52
CA LYS A 213 18.99 -13.76 -2.19
C LYS A 213 17.47 -13.84 -2.11
N MET A 214 16.88 -13.47 -0.97
CA MET A 214 15.43 -13.47 -0.77
C MET A 214 14.77 -12.43 -1.69
N LEU A 215 15.27 -11.20 -1.72
CA LEU A 215 14.76 -10.13 -2.57
C LEU A 215 14.91 -10.48 -4.05
N GLU A 216 16.05 -11.02 -4.47
CA GLU A 216 16.24 -11.53 -5.84
C GLU A 216 15.29 -12.68 -6.19
N SER A 217 15.01 -13.58 -5.24
CA SER A 217 14.06 -14.69 -5.44
C SER A 217 12.64 -14.16 -5.65
N VAL A 218 12.19 -13.26 -4.77
CA VAL A 218 10.86 -12.64 -4.88
C VAL A 218 10.77 -11.79 -6.15
N ALA A 219 11.79 -11.00 -6.46
CA ALA A 219 11.87 -10.23 -7.70
C ALA A 219 11.79 -11.15 -8.92
N ARG A 220 12.55 -12.27 -8.96
CA ARG A 220 12.45 -13.25 -10.05
C ARG A 220 11.06 -13.86 -10.15
N SER A 221 10.45 -14.28 -9.03
CA SER A 221 9.07 -14.78 -9.03
C SER A 221 8.07 -13.72 -9.49
N CYS A 222 8.36 -12.45 -9.26
CA CYS A 222 7.54 -11.31 -9.68
C CYS A 222 7.90 -10.77 -11.06
N LEU A 223 8.91 -11.30 -11.74
CA LEU A 223 9.36 -10.82 -13.07
C LEU A 223 9.29 -11.93 -14.11
N GLN A 224 9.25 -13.20 -13.70
CA GLN A 224 9.05 -14.33 -14.59
C GLN A 224 7.57 -14.50 -14.91
N THR A 225 7.27 -14.49 -16.21
CA THR A 225 5.96 -14.87 -16.75
C THR A 225 5.65 -16.32 -16.34
N PRO A 226 4.43 -16.66 -15.90
CA PRO A 226 4.04 -18.04 -15.76
C PRO A 226 4.22 -18.73 -17.12
N LYS A 227 5.05 -19.78 -17.18
CA LYS A 227 5.13 -20.63 -18.38
C LYS A 227 3.70 -21.08 -18.72
N GLN A 228 3.27 -20.84 -19.96
CA GLN A 228 2.02 -21.42 -20.47
C GLN A 228 2.01 -22.92 -20.14
N PRO A 229 0.88 -23.49 -19.68
CA PRO A 229 0.76 -24.93 -19.57
C PRO A 229 1.11 -25.56 -20.93
N PRO A 230 1.86 -26.67 -20.96
CA PRO A 230 2.22 -27.32 -22.21
C PRO A 230 0.95 -27.61 -23.02
N PRO A 231 0.98 -27.45 -24.35
CA PRO A 231 -0.18 -27.73 -25.18
C PRO A 231 -0.62 -29.17 -24.95
N VAL A 232 -1.91 -29.35 -24.68
CA VAL A 232 -2.54 -30.68 -24.60
C VAL A 232 -2.29 -31.34 -25.95
N ARG A 233 -1.50 -32.42 -25.98
CA ARG A 233 -1.31 -33.23 -27.19
C ARG A 233 -2.67 -33.80 -27.58
N GLU A 234 -3.20 -33.36 -28.72
CA GLU A 234 -4.31 -34.04 -29.37
C GLU A 234 -3.87 -35.47 -29.74
N PRO A 235 -4.75 -36.48 -29.63
CA PRO A 235 -4.40 -37.84 -29.96
C PRO A 235 -4.14 -37.96 -31.47
N GLU A 236 -2.97 -38.49 -31.85
CA GLU A 236 -2.65 -38.83 -33.23
C GLU A 236 -3.65 -39.86 -33.76
N ASN A 237 -4.46 -39.46 -34.73
CA ASN A 237 -5.25 -40.39 -35.53
C ASN A 237 -4.29 -41.31 -36.29
N THR A 238 -4.20 -42.55 -35.84
CA THR A 238 -3.52 -43.63 -36.56
C THR A 238 -4.39 -44.01 -37.74
N GLU A 239 -4.10 -43.46 -38.93
CA GLU A 239 -4.65 -44.00 -40.18
C GLU A 239 -3.98 -45.36 -40.45
N VAL A 240 -4.82 -46.41 -40.43
CA VAL A 240 -4.46 -47.77 -40.81
C VAL A 240 -4.64 -47.88 -42.32
N HIS A 241 -3.55 -48.10 -43.05
CA HIS A 241 -3.56 -48.66 -44.40
C HIS A 241 -2.66 -49.89 -44.46
#